data_AF-A0A0F8VRX5-F1
#
_entry.id   AF-A0A0F8VRX5-F1
#
_cell.length_a   1.000
_cell.length_b   1.000
_cell.length_c   1.000
_cell.angle_alpha   90.00
_cell.angle_beta   90.00
_cell.angle_gamma   90.00
#
_symmetry.space_group_name_H-M   'P 1'
#
loop_
_entity.id
_entity.type
_entity.pdbx_description
1 polymer ?
#
loop_
_entity_poly.entity_id
_entity_poly.type
_entity_poly.pdbx_seq_one_letter_code
_entity_poly.pdbx_strand_id
1 'polypeptide(L)'
;MNSVLASELNTIYFVNKFGSEKKQIPFPVAPNIKLMDIIPEISKKFGVSSQNICIANMGGQVLTSTDMLSSIKELVDKFGNTFDIIDRGIVG
;
A
#
# COMPACT_ATOMS: atom_id res chain seq x y z
N MET A 1 11.01 -4.42 35.55
CA MET A 1 10.34 -3.66 34.48
C MET A 1 11.23 -3.74 33.26
N ASN A 2 10.76 -4.37 32.17
CA ASN A 2 11.29 -4.24 30.81
C ASN A 2 10.35 -5.04 29.90
N SER A 3 9.19 -4.47 29.54
CA SER A 3 8.44 -4.99 28.40
C SER A 3 9.15 -4.47 27.15
N VAL A 4 9.81 -5.37 26.44
CA VAL A 4 10.29 -5.15 25.09
C VAL A 4 9.11 -4.58 24.31
N LEU A 5 9.23 -3.34 23.83
CA LEU A 5 8.33 -2.75 22.84
C LEU A 5 8.41 -3.64 21.59
N ALA A 6 7.61 -4.70 21.55
CA ALA A 6 7.31 -5.36 20.30
C ALA A 6 6.65 -4.27 19.46
N SER A 7 7.40 -3.69 18.53
CA SER A 7 6.85 -2.77 17.55
C SER A 7 5.74 -3.52 16.83
N GLU A 8 4.48 -3.23 17.18
CA GLU A 8 3.34 -3.82 16.48
C GLU A 8 3.48 -3.42 15.01
N LEU A 9 3.72 -4.40 14.14
CA LEU A 9 3.80 -4.19 12.71
C LEU A 9 2.47 -4.63 12.10
N ASN A 10 1.87 -3.77 11.29
CA ASN A 10 0.82 -4.19 10.38
C ASN A 10 1.50 -4.76 9.13
N THR A 11 1.03 -5.93 8.68
CA THR A 11 1.39 -6.42 7.35
C THR A 11 0.24 -6.10 6.41
N ILE A 12 0.47 -5.15 5.50
CA ILE A 12 -0.42 -4.90 4.36
C ILE A 12 0.12 -5.61 3.12
N TYR A 13 -0.74 -5.86 2.14
CA TYR A 13 -0.41 -6.56 0.92
C TYR A 13 -0.73 -5.66 -0.27
N PHE A 14 0.18 -5.66 -1.24
CA PHE A 14 -0.02 -4.96 -2.50
C PHE A 14 -0.10 -5.98 -3.64
N VAL A 15 -1.11 -5.87 -4.49
CA VAL A 15 -1.32 -6.72 -5.66
C VAL A 15 -1.27 -5.87 -6.90
N ASN A 16 -0.43 -6.19 -7.88
CA ASN A 16 -0.44 -5.44 -9.14
C ASN A 16 -1.65 -5.80 -10.02
N LYS A 17 -2.17 -4.80 -10.74
CA LYS A 17 -3.20 -4.93 -11.79
C LYS A 17 -2.70 -4.60 -13.19
N PHE A 18 -1.38 -4.56 -13.36
CA PHE A 18 -0.70 -4.27 -14.62
C PHE A 18 0.27 -5.40 -14.96
N GLY A 19 0.59 -5.55 -16.24
CA GLY A 19 1.40 -6.65 -16.76
C GLY A 19 0.65 -7.98 -16.81
N SER A 20 1.31 -9.01 -17.35
CA SER A 20 0.74 -10.36 -17.52
C SER A 20 0.78 -11.21 -16.24
N GLU A 21 1.62 -10.86 -15.27
CA GLU A 21 1.81 -11.61 -14.03
C GLU A 21 1.17 -10.91 -12.85
N LYS A 22 0.41 -11.65 -12.03
CA LYS A 22 -0.07 -11.16 -10.72
C LYS A 22 0.96 -11.47 -9.64
N LYS A 23 1.48 -10.43 -9.02
CA LYS A 23 2.40 -10.41 -7.88
C LYS A 23 1.67 -9.81 -6.69
N GLN A 24 1.64 -10.55 -5.58
CA GLN A 24 1.23 -10.05 -4.28
C GLN A 24 2.47 -9.91 -3.40
N ILE A 25 2.69 -8.71 -2.85
CA ILE A 25 3.88 -8.40 -2.06
C ILE A 25 3.44 -8.01 -0.64
N PRO A 26 3.88 -8.74 0.41
CA PRO A 26 3.67 -8.31 1.78
C PRO A 26 4.57 -7.11 2.11
N PHE A 27 4.03 -6.19 2.90
CA PHE A 27 4.69 -4.96 3.30
C PHE A 27 4.50 -4.76 4.81
N PRO A 28 5.45 -5.25 5.64
CA PRO A 28 5.46 -4.98 7.07
C PRO A 28 5.74 -3.49 7.30
N VAL A 29 4.86 -2.81 8.03
CA VAL A 29 4.94 -1.38 8.26
C VAL A 29 4.34 -1.03 9.61
N ALA A 30 4.91 -0.01 10.27
CA ALA A 30 4.37 0.45 11.53
C ALA A 30 2.98 1.09 11.33
N PRO A 31 2.01 0.82 12.23
CA PRO A 31 0.61 1.20 12.09
C PRO A 31 0.38 2.71 11.98
N ASN A 32 1.30 3.51 12.51
CA ASN A 32 1.24 4.97 12.57
C ASN A 32 1.84 5.68 11.35
N ILE A 33 2.50 4.94 10.45
CA ILE A 33 3.06 5.50 9.20
C ILE A 33 1.91 5.83 8.25
N LYS A 34 2.07 6.89 7.45
CA LYS A 34 1.09 7.24 6.42
C LYS A 34 1.35 6.44 5.15
N LEU A 35 0.30 6.08 4.43
CA LEU A 35 0.44 5.33 3.18
C LEU A 35 1.29 6.08 2.14
N MET A 36 1.18 7.41 2.08
CA MET A 36 2.00 8.22 1.17
C MET A 36 3.50 8.08 1.39
N ASP A 37 3.94 7.87 2.63
CA ASP A 37 5.36 7.81 2.99
C ASP A 37 6.02 6.52 2.49
N ILE A 38 5.23 5.47 2.23
CA ILE A 38 5.73 4.17 1.74
C ILE A 38 5.58 3.99 0.22
N ILE A 39 4.94 4.94 -0.49
CA ILE A 39 4.80 4.90 -1.95
C ILE A 39 6.14 4.73 -2.68
N PRO A 40 7.24 5.45 -2.32
CA PRO A 40 8.52 5.28 -3.02
C PRO A 40 9.06 3.85 -2.92
N GLU A 41 8.89 3.19 -1.78
CA GLU A 41 9.32 1.80 -1.59
C GLU A 41 8.45 0.82 -2.38
N ILE A 42 7.12 1.01 -2.36
CA ILE A 42 6.18 0.23 -3.17
C ILE A 42 6.55 0.34 -4.64
N SER A 43 6.76 1.57 -5.13
CA SER A 43 7.15 1.86 -6.52
C SER A 43 8.40 1.10 -6.94
N LYS A 44 9.43 1.10 -6.08
CA LYS A 44 10.68 0.37 -6.31
C LYS A 44 10.46 -1.15 -6.35
N LYS A 45 9.64 -1.71 -5.45
CA LYS A 45 9.32 -3.15 -5.42
C LYS A 45 8.56 -3.62 -6.65
N PHE A 46 7.67 -2.78 -7.17
CA PHE A 46 6.85 -3.08 -8.34
C PHE A 46 7.50 -2.68 -9.67
N GLY A 47 8.61 -1.92 -9.64
CA GLY A 47 9.30 -1.47 -10.85
C GLY A 47 8.51 -0.44 -11.65
N VAL A 48 7.65 0.34 -10.99
CA VAL A 48 6.78 1.36 -11.61
C VAL A 48 7.12 2.75 -11.09
N SER A 49 6.81 3.79 -11.87
CA SER A 49 7.01 5.17 -11.43
C SER A 49 6.02 5.54 -10.32
N SER A 50 6.52 6.12 -9.22
CA SER A 50 5.68 6.60 -8.11
C SER A 50 4.64 7.64 -8.55
N GLN A 51 4.94 8.43 -9.59
CA GLN A 51 4.02 9.41 -10.15
C GLN A 51 2.85 8.76 -10.91
N ASN A 52 3.05 7.54 -11.40
CA ASN A 52 2.08 6.83 -12.22
C ASN A 52 1.25 5.84 -11.40
N ILE A 53 1.62 5.59 -10.14
CA ILE A 53 0.85 4.68 -9.28
C ILE A 53 -0.53 5.28 -8.96
N CYS A 54 -1.51 4.41 -9.00
CA CYS A 54 -2.78 4.54 -8.35
C CYS A 54 -2.96 3.35 -7.40
N ILE A 55 -3.47 3.59 -6.20
CA ILE A 55 -3.73 2.55 -5.21
C ILE A 55 -5.25 2.44 -5.02
N ALA A 56 -5.78 1.22 -5.07
CA ALA A 56 -7.18 0.95 -4.81
C ALA A 56 -7.33 -0.11 -3.70
N ASN A 57 -8.49 -0.15 -3.04
CA ASN A 57 -8.84 -1.26 -2.17
C ASN A 57 -9.32 -2.48 -2.99
N MET A 58 -9.50 -3.62 -2.34
CA MET A 58 -9.99 -4.85 -2.98
C MET A 58 -11.41 -4.72 -3.59
N GLY A 59 -12.18 -3.70 -3.19
CA GLY A 59 -13.47 -3.36 -3.79
C GLY A 59 -13.36 -2.57 -5.09
N GLY A 60 -12.14 -2.25 -5.55
CA GLY A 60 -11.89 -1.45 -6.75
C GLY A 60 -12.04 0.06 -6.53
N GLN A 61 -12.22 0.52 -5.29
CA GLN A 61 -12.28 1.94 -4.98
C GLN A 61 -10.87 2.52 -4.90
N VAL A 62 -10.61 3.55 -5.71
CA VAL A 62 -9.34 4.28 -5.67
C VAL A 62 -9.24 5.08 -4.38
N LEU A 63 -8.11 4.96 -3.69
CA LEU A 63 -7.82 5.73 -2.48
C LEU A 63 -7.70 7.21 -2.81
N THR A 64 -8.37 8.05 -2.02
CA THR A 64 -8.34 9.50 -2.18
C THR A 64 -7.08 10.10 -1.53
N SER A 65 -6.79 11.38 -1.81
CA SER A 65 -5.69 12.09 -1.14
C SER A 65 -5.79 12.05 0.38
N THR A 66 -7.01 12.12 0.93
CA THR A 66 -7.24 12.02 2.37
C THR A 66 -6.90 10.63 2.89
N ASP A 67 -7.27 9.57 2.17
CA ASP A 67 -6.91 8.21 2.56
C ASP A 67 -5.38 8.02 2.51
N MET A 68 -4.70 8.60 1.53
CA MET A 68 -3.24 8.53 1.42
C MET A 68 -2.50 9.24 2.57
N LEU A 69 -3.15 10.23 3.20
CA LEU A 69 -2.66 10.96 4.37
C LEU A 69 -2.98 10.25 5.71
N SER A 70 -3.88 9.25 5.69
CA SER A 70 -4.22 8.45 6.86
C SER A 70 -3.11 7.48 7.23
N SER A 71 -3.11 7.09 8.50
CA SER A 71 -2.20 6.05 9.00
C SER A 71 -2.55 4.68 8.42
N ILE A 72 -1.58 3.77 8.34
CA ILE A 72 -1.82 2.39 7.89
C ILE A 72 -2.90 1.72 8.74
N LYS A 73 -2.90 1.96 10.05
CA LYS A 73 -3.93 1.40 10.94
C LYS A 73 -5.33 1.84 10.52
N GLU A 74 -5.56 3.14 10.33
CA GLU A 74 -6.87 3.65 9.91
C GLU A 74 -7.30 3.09 8.54
N LEU A 75 -6.36 2.95 7.61
CA LEU A 75 -6.62 2.36 6.30
C LEU A 75 -7.00 0.89 6.39
N VAL A 76 -6.29 0.11 7.21
CA VAL A 76 -6.59 -1.30 7.45
C VAL A 76 -7.96 -1.45 8.12
N ASP A 77 -8.25 -0.63 9.13
CA ASP A 77 -9.54 -0.63 9.83
C ASP A 77 -10.71 -0.29 8.88
N LYS A 78 -10.48 0.57 7.86
CA LYS A 78 -11.50 1.03 6.91
C LYS A 78 -11.68 0.13 5.69
N PHE A 79 -10.59 -0.38 5.12
CA PHE A 79 -10.57 -1.03 3.81
C PHE A 79 -10.03 -2.46 3.81
N GLY A 80 -9.54 -2.93 4.94
CA GLY A 80 -8.76 -4.17 5.04
C GLY A 80 -7.29 -3.96 4.68
N ASN A 81 -6.51 -5.04 4.74
CA ASN A 81 -5.06 -4.99 4.64
C ASN A 81 -4.51 -5.28 3.24
N THR A 82 -5.35 -5.39 2.21
CA THR A 82 -4.91 -5.70 0.85
C THR A 82 -5.34 -4.60 -0.11
N PHE A 83 -4.39 -4.16 -0.92
CA PHE A 83 -4.55 -3.05 -1.84
C PHE A 83 -4.04 -3.42 -3.23
N ASP A 84 -4.70 -2.88 -4.24
CA ASP A 84 -4.32 -3.02 -5.63
C ASP A 84 -3.43 -1.86 -6.06
N ILE A 85 -2.31 -2.16 -6.74
CA ILE A 85 -1.44 -1.20 -7.40
C ILE A 85 -1.74 -1.20 -8.89
N ILE A 86 -2.07 -0.03 -9.41
CA ILE A 86 -2.39 0.21 -10.81
C ILE A 86 -1.33 1.17 -11.37
N ASP A 87 -0.68 0.78 -12.46
CA ASP A 87 0.23 1.65 -13.19
C ASP A 87 -0.54 2.44 -14.25
N ARG A 88 -0.66 3.76 -14.08
CA ARG A 88 -1.32 4.66 -15.03
C ARG A 88 -0.39 5.16 -16.14
N GLY A 89 0.89 4.82 -16.08
CA GLY A 89 1.90 5.19 -17.08
C GLY A 89 1.92 4.28 -18.29
N ILE A 90 1.39 3.04 -18.15
CA ILE A 90 1.18 2.13 -19.26
C ILE A 90 -0.19 2.42 -19.84
N VAL A 91 -0.23 3.28 -20.85
CA VAL A 91 -1.34 3.35 -21.79
C VAL A 91 -1.17 2.16 -22.73
N GLY A 92 -2.09 1.19 -22.64
CA GLY A 92 -2.17 0.11 -23.62
C GLY A 92 -2.54 0.64 -25.00
#